data_AF-A0A2V7KTR3-F1
#
_entry.id   AF-A0A2V7KTR3-F1
#
_cell.length_a   1.000
_cell.length_b   1.000
_cell.length_c   1.000
_cell.angle_alpha   90.00
_cell.angle_beta   90.00
_cell.angle_gamma   90.00
#
_symmetry.space_group_name_H-M   'P 1'
#
loop_
_entity.id
_entity.type
_entity.pdbx_description
1 polymer ?
#
loop_
_entity_poly.entity_id
_entity_poly.type
_entity_poly.pdbx_seq_one_letter_code
_entity_poly.pdbx_strand_id
1 'polypeptide(L)'
;TAVVLSPGPKTPAQAGILVPLVRTLAGQVPILGVCLGHQAIGEAFGGKIVRAPRLMHGKTCPIVHSDDEFFDGIPSPFTAMRYHSLVVDPASLPPALVVTAMSADRQGPGDAAEIMAMKHRDHPTYGVQFHPESIGTEHGKRILENFLRVVRSTGAPV
;
A
#
# COMPACT_ATOMS: atom_id res chain seq x y z
N THR A 1 10.82 -5.63 -16.14
CA THR A 1 11.46 -5.01 -14.94
C THR A 1 10.40 -4.44 -14.02
N ALA A 2 10.64 -4.36 -12.70
CA ALA A 2 9.71 -3.78 -11.72
C ALA A 2 10.46 -3.07 -10.57
N VAL A 3 9.78 -2.17 -9.87
CA VAL A 3 10.31 -1.41 -8.74
C VAL A 3 9.57 -1.75 -7.45
N VAL A 4 10.31 -1.99 -6.37
CA VAL A 4 9.75 -2.21 -5.03
C VAL A 4 10.31 -1.14 -4.09
N LEU A 5 9.43 -0.36 -3.47
CA LEU A 5 9.78 0.69 -2.51
C LEU A 5 9.59 0.12 -1.10
N SER A 6 10.70 -0.08 -0.41
CA SER A 6 10.73 -0.70 0.91
C SER A 6 10.15 0.20 2.01
N PRO A 7 9.75 -0.37 3.15
CA PRO A 7 9.46 0.41 4.35
C PRO A 7 10.69 1.21 4.81
N GLY A 8 10.45 2.26 5.60
CA GLY A 8 11.52 3.06 6.20
C GLY A 8 10.99 4.03 7.27
N PRO A 9 11.87 4.62 8.09
CA PRO A 9 11.49 5.66 9.03
C PRO A 9 11.22 6.99 8.30
N LYS A 10 10.61 7.96 9.00
CA LYS A 10 10.30 9.34 8.55
C LYS A 10 9.09 9.43 7.59
N THR A 11 8.73 10.66 7.18
CA THR A 11 7.67 10.92 6.19
C THR A 11 8.19 10.73 4.77
N PRO A 12 7.34 10.50 3.75
CA PRO A 12 7.80 10.36 2.37
C PRO A 12 8.53 11.61 1.84
N ALA A 13 8.05 12.82 2.17
CA ALA A 13 8.73 14.07 1.86
C ALA A 13 10.18 14.16 2.38
N GLN A 14 10.49 13.42 3.45
CA GLN A 14 11.83 13.35 4.06
C GLN A 14 12.62 12.11 3.61
N ALA A 15 12.02 11.25 2.78
CA ALA A 15 12.57 9.98 2.34
C ALA A 15 13.28 10.08 0.98
N GLY A 16 14.14 11.10 0.84
CA GLY A 16 15.01 11.28 -0.32
C GLY A 16 14.24 11.34 -1.64
N ILE A 17 14.52 10.40 -2.55
CA ILE A 17 14.02 10.41 -3.93
C ILE A 17 12.70 9.65 -4.13
N LEU A 18 12.07 9.10 -3.08
CA LEU A 18 10.92 8.19 -3.25
C LEU A 18 9.77 8.82 -4.03
N VAL A 19 9.32 10.02 -3.64
CA VAL A 19 8.21 10.71 -4.31
C VAL A 19 8.57 11.10 -5.76
N PRO A 20 9.72 11.75 -6.04
CA PRO A 20 10.17 11.97 -7.42
C PRO A 20 10.27 10.68 -8.26
N LEU A 21 10.77 9.59 -7.68
CA LEU A 21 10.92 8.31 -8.38
C LEU A 21 9.58 7.71 -8.77
N VAL A 22 8.57 7.74 -7.89
CA VAL A 22 7.21 7.30 -8.23
C VAL A 22 6.66 8.13 -9.38
N ARG A 23 6.77 9.46 -9.31
CA ARG A 23 6.27 10.36 -10.37
C ARG A 23 6.91 10.08 -11.73
N THR A 24 8.19 9.72 -11.75
CA THR A 24 8.90 9.42 -12.98
C THR A 24 8.54 8.05 -13.53
N LEU A 25 8.47 7.01 -12.68
CA LEU A 25 8.40 5.61 -13.14
C LEU A 25 6.97 5.05 -13.22
N ALA A 26 6.00 5.69 -12.58
CA ALA A 26 4.61 5.28 -12.65
C ALA A 26 4.12 5.25 -14.11
N GLY A 27 3.41 4.19 -14.49
CA GLY A 27 2.97 3.96 -15.87
C GLY A 27 4.04 3.42 -16.81
N GLN A 28 5.33 3.48 -16.45
CA GLN A 28 6.42 2.94 -17.27
C GLN A 28 6.83 1.52 -16.85
N VAL A 29 6.87 1.28 -15.53
CA VAL A 29 7.15 -0.02 -14.94
C VAL A 29 6.19 -0.30 -13.79
N PRO A 30 5.89 -1.58 -13.49
CA PRO A 30 5.16 -1.92 -12.28
C PRO A 30 5.88 -1.44 -11.02
N ILE A 31 5.11 -0.88 -10.08
CA ILE A 31 5.61 -0.37 -8.80
C ILE A 31 4.83 -1.02 -7.67
N LEU A 32 5.54 -1.51 -6.65
CA LEU A 32 4.97 -1.89 -5.35
C LEU A 32 5.57 -1.03 -4.24
N GLY A 33 4.74 -0.27 -3.54
CA GLY A 33 5.12 0.47 -2.35
C GLY A 33 4.67 -0.22 -1.07
N VAL A 34 5.59 -0.46 -0.13
CA VAL A 34 5.29 -1.05 1.18
C VAL A 34 5.48 -0.01 2.27
N CYS A 35 4.48 0.19 3.11
CA CYS A 35 4.47 1.13 4.24
C CYS A 35 4.86 2.57 3.82
N LEU A 36 6.11 2.98 4.03
CA LEU A 36 6.62 4.27 3.53
C LEU A 36 6.50 4.39 2.00
N GLY A 37 6.71 3.30 1.27
CA GLY A 37 6.51 3.26 -0.19
C GLY A 37 5.05 3.49 -0.58
N HIS A 38 4.10 2.95 0.16
CA HIS A 38 2.66 3.20 -0.04
C HIS A 38 2.30 4.67 0.18
N GLN A 39 2.86 5.28 1.24
CA GLN A 39 2.69 6.69 1.52
C GLN A 39 3.33 7.56 0.44
N ALA A 40 4.52 7.20 -0.04
CA ALA A 40 5.18 7.89 -1.15
C ALA A 40 4.34 7.84 -2.44
N ILE A 41 3.68 6.71 -2.72
CA ILE A 41 2.72 6.61 -3.83
C ILE A 41 1.54 7.57 -3.61
N GLY A 42 0.92 7.55 -2.43
CA GLY A 42 -0.16 8.49 -2.10
C GLY A 42 0.24 9.95 -2.34
N GLU A 43 1.40 10.36 -1.81
CA GLU A 43 1.93 11.72 -1.95
C GLU A 43 2.32 12.07 -3.39
N ALA A 44 2.88 11.13 -4.15
CA ALA A 44 3.27 11.34 -5.54
C ALA A 44 2.09 11.73 -6.43
N PHE A 45 0.92 11.16 -6.18
CA PHE A 45 -0.32 11.46 -6.90
C PHE A 45 -1.16 12.59 -6.26
N GLY A 46 -0.71 13.18 -5.15
CA GLY A 46 -1.35 14.35 -4.53
C GLY A 46 -2.16 14.07 -3.26
N GLY A 47 -2.16 12.84 -2.75
CA GLY A 47 -2.69 12.52 -1.43
C GLY A 47 -1.87 13.14 -0.31
N LYS A 48 -2.51 13.43 0.82
CA LYS A 48 -1.87 13.95 2.03
C LYS A 48 -1.51 12.82 2.98
N ILE A 49 -0.33 12.94 3.60
CA ILE A 49 0.11 12.04 4.66
C ILE A 49 -0.18 12.69 6.01
N VAL A 50 -0.99 12.02 6.82
CA VAL A 50 -1.44 12.50 8.13
C VAL A 50 -1.02 11.52 9.21
N ARG A 51 -1.06 11.97 10.46
CA ARG A 51 -0.85 11.06 11.60
C ARG A 51 -1.97 10.04 11.65
N ALA A 52 -1.60 8.78 11.84
CA ALA A 52 -2.57 7.73 12.10
C ALA A 52 -3.34 8.07 13.39
N PRO A 53 -4.66 7.85 13.45
CA PRO A 53 -5.43 7.99 14.68
C PRO A 53 -4.87 7.12 15.81
N ARG A 54 -4.24 5.99 15.45
CA ARG A 54 -3.65 5.02 16.37
C ARG A 54 -2.24 4.64 15.96
N LEU A 55 -1.35 4.55 16.95
CA LEU A 55 0.01 4.05 16.76
C LEU A 55 -0.01 2.52 16.71
N MET A 56 0.41 1.98 15.56
CA MET A 56 0.40 0.54 15.29
C MET A 56 1.83 0.06 15.05
N HIS A 57 2.56 -0.17 16.15
CA HIS A 57 3.94 -0.68 16.11
C HIS A 57 3.98 -2.13 16.59
N GLY A 58 4.26 -3.07 15.69
CA GLY A 58 4.35 -4.50 16.00
C GLY A 58 3.00 -5.12 16.36
N LYS A 59 1.92 -4.62 15.76
CA LYS A 59 0.55 -5.11 16.00
C LYS A 59 -0.04 -5.68 14.72
N THR A 60 -0.82 -6.74 14.87
CA THR A 60 -1.63 -7.28 13.78
C THR A 60 -2.99 -6.61 13.72
N CYS A 61 -3.58 -6.52 12.54
CA CYS A 61 -4.98 -6.13 12.38
C CYS A 61 -5.65 -6.94 11.26
N PRO A 62 -6.98 -7.15 11.34
CA PRO A 62 -7.77 -7.60 10.22
C PRO A 62 -7.82 -6.52 9.12
N ILE A 63 -7.65 -6.95 7.87
CA ILE A 63 -7.74 -6.13 6.66
C ILE A 63 -8.84 -6.70 5.78
N VAL A 64 -9.77 -5.84 5.38
CA VAL A 64 -10.79 -6.14 4.37
C VAL A 64 -10.33 -5.55 3.05
N HIS A 65 -10.37 -6.34 1.99
CA HIS A 65 -9.96 -5.95 0.65
C HIS A 65 -11.07 -6.18 -0.37
N SER A 66 -11.01 -5.45 -1.48
CA SER A 66 -11.82 -5.70 -2.67
C SER A 66 -11.34 -6.95 -3.40
N ASP A 67 -12.21 -7.54 -4.20
CA ASP A 67 -11.79 -8.55 -5.17
C ASP A 67 -10.95 -7.86 -6.26
N ASP A 68 -9.67 -8.22 -6.36
CA ASP A 68 -8.66 -7.53 -7.16
C ASP A 68 -7.51 -8.50 -7.49
N GLU A 69 -6.86 -8.30 -8.64
CA GLU A 69 -5.74 -9.15 -9.08
C GLU A 69 -4.59 -9.21 -8.06
N PHE A 70 -4.39 -8.15 -7.28
CA PHE A 70 -3.37 -8.08 -6.26
C PHE A 70 -3.68 -8.98 -5.05
N PHE A 71 -4.97 -9.23 -4.77
CA PHE A 71 -5.46 -10.05 -3.67
C PHE A 71 -5.98 -11.44 -4.10
N ASP A 72 -5.72 -11.86 -5.35
CA ASP A 72 -6.13 -13.17 -5.87
C ASP A 72 -5.77 -14.34 -4.95
N GLY A 73 -6.78 -15.12 -4.56
CA GLY A 73 -6.66 -16.28 -3.68
C GLY A 73 -6.40 -15.97 -2.21
N ILE A 74 -6.68 -14.74 -1.76
CA ILE A 74 -6.57 -14.32 -0.36
C ILE A 74 -7.97 -14.12 0.23
N PRO A 75 -8.27 -14.69 1.42
CA PRO A 75 -9.55 -14.47 2.08
C PRO A 75 -9.69 -13.02 2.58
N SER A 76 -10.94 -12.55 2.62
CA SER A 76 -11.29 -11.25 3.18
C SER A 76 -12.25 -11.45 4.37
N PRO A 77 -11.90 -11.00 5.59
CA PRO A 77 -10.65 -10.35 5.96
C PRO A 77 -9.46 -11.32 6.09
N PHE A 78 -8.24 -10.77 6.09
CA PHE A 78 -7.02 -11.48 6.53
C PHE A 78 -6.24 -10.69 7.58
N THR A 79 -5.35 -11.37 8.32
CA THR A 79 -4.51 -10.73 9.34
C THR A 79 -3.18 -10.25 8.74
N ALA A 80 -2.83 -8.99 8.98
CA ALA A 80 -1.57 -8.40 8.57
C ALA A 80 -0.85 -7.65 9.69
N MET A 81 0.48 -7.66 9.62
CA MET A 81 1.34 -6.92 10.55
C MET A 81 1.53 -5.46 10.13
N ARG A 82 1.50 -4.56 11.12
CA ARG A 82 1.63 -3.10 10.95
C ARG A 82 2.70 -2.50 11.87
N TYR A 83 3.42 -1.50 11.34
CA TYR A 83 4.49 -0.78 12.06
C TYR A 83 4.41 0.74 11.94
N HIS A 84 3.28 1.29 11.51
CA HIS A 84 3.18 2.68 11.06
C HIS A 84 2.55 3.65 12.08
N SER A 85 2.90 4.91 11.92
CA SER A 85 2.39 6.07 12.67
C SER A 85 1.79 7.15 11.78
N LEU A 86 1.87 6.96 10.46
CA LEU A 86 1.40 7.84 9.41
C LEU A 86 0.58 7.05 8.42
N VAL A 87 -0.43 7.68 7.84
CA VAL A 87 -1.33 7.07 6.85
C VAL A 87 -1.67 8.08 5.75
N VAL A 88 -2.12 7.57 4.61
CA VAL A 88 -2.74 8.39 3.56
C VAL A 88 -4.12 8.83 4.04
N ASP A 89 -4.41 10.13 3.96
CA ASP A 89 -5.72 10.70 4.28
C ASP A 89 -6.75 10.38 3.19
N PRO A 90 -7.80 9.59 3.48
CA PRO A 90 -8.84 9.25 2.50
C PRO A 90 -9.52 10.46 1.87
N ALA A 91 -9.69 11.56 2.62
CA ALA A 91 -10.37 12.77 2.13
C ALA A 91 -9.54 13.53 1.07
N SER A 92 -8.24 13.23 1.00
CA SER A 92 -7.32 13.86 0.05
C SER A 92 -6.99 12.99 -1.17
N LEU A 93 -7.57 11.78 -1.25
CA LEU A 93 -7.14 10.80 -2.23
C LEU A 93 -7.59 11.21 -3.64
N PRO A 94 -6.65 11.34 -4.61
CA PRO A 94 -6.99 11.70 -5.98
C PRO A 94 -7.76 10.57 -6.68
N PRO A 95 -8.61 10.86 -7.68
CA PRO A 95 -9.36 9.83 -8.42
C PRO A 95 -8.48 8.81 -9.17
N ALA A 96 -7.20 9.14 -9.39
CA ALA A 96 -6.21 8.26 -9.99
C ALA A 96 -5.86 7.05 -9.10
N LEU A 97 -6.03 7.18 -7.77
CA LEU A 97 -5.79 6.11 -6.80
C LEU A 97 -7.12 5.51 -6.34
N VAL A 98 -7.24 4.20 -6.51
CA VAL A 98 -8.39 3.41 -6.07
C VAL A 98 -7.99 2.67 -4.80
N VAL A 99 -8.77 2.86 -3.72
CA VAL A 99 -8.60 2.10 -2.48
C VAL A 99 -9.06 0.67 -2.71
N THR A 100 -8.19 -0.30 -2.39
CA THR A 100 -8.46 -1.73 -2.56
C THR A 100 -8.42 -2.50 -1.25
N ALA A 101 -7.96 -1.90 -0.15
CA ALA A 101 -8.11 -2.49 1.17
C ALA A 101 -8.20 -1.44 2.29
N MET A 102 -8.90 -1.79 3.37
CA MET A 102 -9.15 -0.97 4.55
C MET A 102 -8.93 -1.78 5.83
N SER A 103 -8.57 -1.12 6.93
CA SER A 103 -8.48 -1.76 8.24
C SER A 103 -9.87 -2.05 8.82
N ALA A 104 -10.01 -3.18 9.52
CA ALA A 104 -11.26 -3.62 10.12
C ALA A 104 -11.18 -3.76 11.65
N ASP A 105 -10.33 -2.96 12.27
CA ASP A 105 -9.98 -3.01 13.69
C ASP A 105 -10.54 -1.82 14.50
N ARG A 106 -11.70 -1.30 14.10
CA ARG A 106 -12.40 -0.21 14.80
C ARG A 106 -12.78 -0.66 16.21
N GLN A 107 -12.47 0.16 17.22
CA GLN A 107 -12.74 -0.19 18.63
C GLN A 107 -13.75 0.75 19.31
N GLY A 108 -14.13 1.86 18.68
CA GLY A 108 -15.15 2.74 19.24
C GLY A 108 -15.76 3.75 18.27
N PRO A 109 -16.77 4.50 18.73
CA PRO A 109 -17.34 5.62 17.99
C PRO A 109 -16.27 6.67 17.70
N GLY A 110 -16.04 6.96 16.42
CA GLY A 110 -15.03 7.94 15.97
C GLY A 110 -13.75 7.31 15.39
N ASP A 111 -13.55 6.00 15.52
CA ASP A 111 -12.44 5.31 14.84
C ASP A 111 -12.74 5.18 13.34
N ALA A 112 -11.99 5.92 12.52
CA ALA A 112 -12.01 5.74 11.07
C ALA A 112 -11.23 4.48 10.68
N ALA A 113 -11.72 3.80 9.64
CA ALA A 113 -10.94 2.74 9.00
C ALA A 113 -9.81 3.40 8.19
N GLU A 114 -8.63 2.79 8.24
CA GLU A 114 -7.46 3.34 7.56
C GLU A 114 -7.26 2.65 6.22
N ILE A 115 -6.75 3.38 5.23
CA ILE A 115 -6.39 2.81 3.93
C ILE A 115 -5.24 1.83 4.14
N MET A 116 -5.46 0.57 3.74
CA MET A 116 -4.49 -0.50 3.86
C MET A 116 -3.89 -0.91 2.52
N ALA A 117 -4.60 -0.68 1.42
CA ALA A 117 -4.05 -0.84 0.08
C ALA A 117 -4.70 0.12 -0.93
N MET A 118 -3.92 0.50 -1.94
CA MET A 118 -4.37 1.28 -3.08
C MET A 118 -3.72 0.76 -4.35
N LYS A 119 -4.38 0.98 -5.48
CA LYS A 119 -3.77 0.85 -6.80
C LYS A 119 -4.04 2.07 -7.66
N HIS A 120 -3.15 2.34 -8.62
CA HIS A 120 -3.46 3.29 -9.67
C HIS A 120 -4.53 2.70 -10.61
N ARG A 121 -5.44 3.55 -11.09
CA ARG A 121 -6.56 3.15 -11.93
C ARG A 121 -6.13 2.51 -13.25
N ASP A 122 -5.12 3.11 -13.90
CA ASP A 122 -4.80 2.82 -15.30
C ASP A 122 -3.50 2.02 -15.52
N HIS A 123 -2.69 1.79 -14.47
CA HIS A 123 -1.38 1.17 -14.62
C HIS A 123 -0.93 0.43 -13.34
N PRO A 124 0.03 -0.52 -13.41
CA PRO A 124 0.36 -1.45 -12.32
C PRO A 124 1.19 -0.82 -11.20
N THR A 125 0.65 0.22 -10.55
CA THR A 125 1.23 0.82 -9.35
C THR A 125 0.36 0.49 -8.16
N TYR A 126 0.92 -0.25 -7.21
CA TYR A 126 0.24 -0.76 -6.03
C TYR A 126 0.95 -0.23 -4.78
N GLY A 127 0.19 0.07 -3.74
CA GLY A 127 0.73 0.43 -2.43
C GLY A 127 0.01 -0.31 -1.32
N VAL A 128 0.74 -0.94 -0.41
CA VAL A 128 0.20 -1.56 0.82
C VAL A 128 0.77 -0.87 2.06
N GLN A 129 -0.10 -0.53 3.01
CA GLN A 129 0.30 0.13 4.25
C GLN A 129 0.81 -0.87 5.31
N PHE A 130 0.43 -2.15 5.20
CA PHE A 130 0.92 -3.25 6.01
C PHE A 130 2.20 -3.87 5.42
N HIS A 131 2.77 -4.83 6.13
CA HIS A 131 4.07 -5.44 5.80
C HIS A 131 3.90 -6.89 5.31
N PRO A 132 3.77 -7.13 3.99
CA PRO A 132 3.65 -8.47 3.43
C PRO A 132 4.92 -9.32 3.62
N GLU A 133 6.05 -8.71 3.90
CA GLU A 133 7.30 -9.39 4.22
C GLU A 133 7.37 -9.92 5.66
N SER A 134 6.52 -9.42 6.55
CA SER A 134 6.55 -9.78 7.97
C SER A 134 5.94 -11.17 8.22
N ILE A 135 6.52 -11.91 9.16
CA ILE A 135 6.01 -13.20 9.65
C ILE A 135 4.58 -13.06 10.19
N GLY A 136 4.21 -11.89 10.71
CA GLY A 136 2.87 -11.63 11.25
C GLY A 136 1.79 -11.39 10.19
N THR A 137 2.08 -11.54 8.90
CA THR A 137 1.12 -11.39 7.80
C THR A 137 0.84 -12.74 7.15
N GLU A 138 -0.40 -13.24 7.29
CA GLU A 138 -0.79 -14.63 6.96
C GLU A 138 -0.61 -14.98 5.47
N HIS A 139 -0.86 -14.01 4.58
CA HIS A 139 -0.82 -14.22 3.12
C HIS A 139 0.24 -13.37 2.40
N GLY A 140 1.25 -12.90 3.14
CA GLY A 140 2.27 -11.99 2.62
C GLY A 140 2.99 -12.50 1.37
N LYS A 141 3.39 -13.78 1.37
CA LYS A 141 4.02 -14.43 0.20
C LYS A 141 3.10 -14.44 -1.03
N ARG A 142 1.82 -14.75 -0.85
CA ARG A 142 0.82 -14.78 -1.93
C ARG A 142 0.61 -13.40 -2.54
N ILE A 143 0.58 -12.35 -1.72
CA ILE A 143 0.49 -10.95 -2.19
C ILE A 143 1.69 -10.61 -3.10
N LEU A 144 2.91 -10.97 -2.68
CA LEU A 144 4.11 -10.75 -3.48
C LEU A 144 4.11 -11.58 -4.77
N GLU A 145 3.64 -12.82 -4.72
CA GLU A 145 3.46 -13.66 -5.92
C GLU A 145 2.47 -13.05 -6.91
N ASN A 146 1.34 -12.51 -6.42
CA ASN A 146 0.33 -11.85 -7.26
C ASN A 146 0.93 -10.62 -7.95
N PHE A 147 1.69 -9.80 -7.22
CA PHE A 147 2.43 -8.68 -7.83
C PHE A 147 3.39 -9.17 -8.91
N LEU A 148 4.17 -10.23 -8.67
CA LEU A 148 5.08 -10.79 -9.67
C LEU A 148 4.36 -11.33 -10.91
N ARG A 149 3.13 -11.83 -10.77
CA ARG A 149 2.31 -12.21 -11.95
C ARG A 149 1.93 -10.99 -12.78
N VAL A 150 1.51 -9.90 -12.13
CA VAL A 150 1.22 -8.62 -12.82
C VAL A 150 2.45 -8.10 -13.55
N VAL A 151 3.64 -8.20 -12.93
CA VAL A 151 4.90 -7.83 -13.58
C VAL A 151 5.16 -8.64 -14.85
N ARG A 152 4.88 -9.94 -14.82
CA ARG A 152 5.09 -10.82 -15.98
C ARG A 152 4.07 -10.56 -17.10
N SER A 153 2.83 -10.21 -16.76
CA SER A 153 1.79 -9.95 -17.75
C SER A 153 1.90 -8.59 -18.42
N THR A 154 2.57 -7.62 -17.80
CA THR A 154 2.67 -6.24 -18.30
C THR A 154 3.82 -6.01 -19.28
N GLY A 155 4.61 -7.04 -19.60
CA GLY A 155 5.52 -7.04 -20.75
C GLY A 155 6.53 -5.89 -20.79
N ALA A 156 6.85 -5.28 -19.64
CA ALA A 156 7.75 -4.12 -19.59
C ALA A 156 9.06 -4.48 -20.31
N PRO A 157 9.42 -3.78 -21.40
CA PRO A 157 10.55 -4.15 -22.24
C PRO A 157 11.82 -4.18 -21.40
N VAL A 158 12.65 -5.19 -21.66
CA VAL A 158 13.96 -5.38 -21.02
C VAL A 158 14.95 -4.36 -21.57
#